data_AF-A0A6G7Z013-F1
#
_entry.id   AF-A0A6G7Z013-F1
#
_cell.length_a   1.000
_cell.length_b   1.000
_cell.length_c   1.000
_cell.angle_alpha   90.00
_cell.angle_beta   90.00
_cell.angle_gamma   90.00
#
_symmetry.space_group_name_H-M   'P 1'
#
loop_
_entity.id
_entity.type
_entity.pdbx_description
1 polymer ?
#
loop_
_entity_poly.entity_id
_entity_poly.type
_entity_poly.pdbx_seq_one_letter_code
_entity_poly.pdbx_strand_id
1 'polypeptide(L)'
;MTTSLRDLKKAATARELAATAFVLVQERGYDDVTIDQIAEHAGYSRRTFANHFGGKAEAVVDGFLQRFGPQVLDSRTAPRTMSDLLDASEAFIASLLEGPALDDVRAFAAIAREHPVVESMAHSRLQAFRGSANIALLVERFGETRTMLYLSALVGLLAGSLHVVLDELGATCADAAPAAHGRPQMPEIPDLTPELRDRLRALVTEAFDILRHGFLAGAREDASPAP
;
A
#
# COMPACT_ATOMS: atom_id res chain seq x y z
N MET A 1 -17.16 3.70 22.01
CA MET A 1 -16.49 3.18 23.21
C MET A 1 -15.27 4.06 23.46
N THR A 2 -15.10 4.60 24.67
CA THR A 2 -13.96 5.46 25.01
C THR A 2 -12.71 4.59 25.21
N THR A 3 -11.71 4.77 24.34
CA THR A 3 -10.43 4.06 24.40
C THR A 3 -9.77 4.28 25.76
N SER A 4 -9.42 3.21 26.48
CA SER A 4 -8.77 3.32 27.78
C SER A 4 -7.32 3.80 27.62
N LEU A 5 -6.76 4.50 28.62
CA LEU A 5 -5.33 4.81 28.70
C LEU A 5 -4.45 3.57 28.53
N ARG A 6 -4.95 2.40 28.98
CA ARG A 6 -4.27 1.12 28.78
C ARG A 6 -4.24 0.71 27.31
N ASP A 7 -5.33 0.91 26.59
CA ASP A 7 -5.43 0.56 25.16
C ASP A 7 -4.58 1.51 24.32
N LEU A 8 -4.54 2.81 24.68
CA LEU A 8 -3.64 3.79 24.06
C LEU A 8 -2.17 3.43 24.26
N LYS A 9 -1.76 3.09 25.49
CA LYS A 9 -0.39 2.62 25.77
C LYS A 9 -0.06 1.35 25.00
N LYS A 10 -0.98 0.38 24.97
CA LYS A 10 -0.81 -0.86 24.22
C LYS A 10 -0.62 -0.59 22.73
N ALA A 11 -1.43 0.30 22.15
CA ALA A 11 -1.31 0.67 20.73
C ALA A 11 -0.02 1.45 20.43
N ALA A 12 0.45 2.29 21.35
CA ALA A 12 1.71 3.02 21.21
C ALA A 12 2.91 2.06 21.19
N THR A 13 2.97 1.12 22.14
CA THR A 13 4.04 0.10 22.16
C THR A 13 4.04 -0.77 20.91
N ALA A 14 2.86 -1.21 20.45
CA ALA A 14 2.75 -1.97 19.20
C ALA A 14 3.30 -1.18 18.00
N ARG A 15 2.95 0.11 17.89
CA ARG A 15 3.42 0.99 16.81
C ARG A 15 4.94 1.14 16.81
N GLU A 16 5.52 1.40 17.98
CA GLU A 16 6.98 1.57 18.13
C GLU A 16 7.76 0.30 17.77
N LEU A 17 7.30 -0.86 18.25
CA LEU A 17 7.90 -2.16 17.92
C LEU A 17 7.83 -2.45 16.41
N ALA A 18 6.68 -2.21 15.78
CA ALA A 18 6.48 -2.44 14.36
C ALA A 18 7.30 -1.47 13.49
N ALA A 19 7.30 -0.18 13.82
CA ALA A 19 8.12 0.81 13.14
C ALA A 19 9.61 0.45 13.20
N THR A 20 10.08 0.04 14.39
CA THR A 20 11.47 -0.43 14.59
C THR A 20 11.77 -1.69 13.78
N ALA A 21 10.84 -2.64 13.75
CA ALA A 21 10.99 -3.88 12.98
C ALA A 21 11.19 -3.59 11.49
N PHE A 22 10.35 -2.73 10.90
CA PHE A 22 10.45 -2.39 9.49
C PHE A 22 11.76 -1.66 9.16
N VAL A 23 12.16 -0.68 9.97
CA VAL A 23 13.42 0.07 9.78
C VAL A 23 14.63 -0.87 9.85
N LEU A 24 14.73 -1.69 10.90
CA LEU A 24 15.89 -2.60 11.04
C LEU A 24 15.97 -3.61 9.91
N VAL A 25 14.84 -4.15 9.46
CA VAL A 25 14.80 -5.09 8.33
C VAL A 25 15.15 -4.40 7.01
N GLN A 26 14.71 -3.16 6.81
CA GLN A 26 15.10 -2.36 5.65
C GLN A 26 16.62 -2.10 5.63
N GLU A 27 17.24 -1.83 6.78
CA GLU A 27 18.66 -1.53 6.88
C GLU A 27 19.59 -2.76 6.80
N ARG A 28 19.16 -3.90 7.35
CA ARG A 28 20.04 -5.06 7.59
C ARG A 28 19.59 -6.31 6.85
N GLY A 29 18.44 -6.30 6.20
CA GLY A 29 17.82 -7.48 5.62
C GLY A 29 16.94 -8.24 6.61
N TYR A 30 15.98 -9.00 6.08
CA TYR A 30 15.01 -9.71 6.91
C TYR A 30 15.70 -10.80 7.73
N ASP A 31 16.57 -11.63 7.15
CA ASP A 31 17.14 -12.79 7.83
C ASP A 31 18.12 -12.43 8.96
N ASP A 32 18.85 -11.32 8.83
CA ASP A 32 19.86 -10.87 9.80
C ASP A 32 19.27 -10.15 11.03
N VAL A 33 17.97 -9.86 11.02
CA VAL A 33 17.27 -9.21 12.14
C VAL A 33 16.49 -10.23 12.97
N THR A 34 16.72 -10.21 14.28
CA THR A 34 16.02 -11.05 15.26
C THR A 34 14.96 -10.28 16.05
N ILE A 35 13.99 -11.00 16.62
CA ILE A 35 12.99 -10.40 17.52
C ILE A 35 13.65 -9.75 18.74
N ASP A 36 14.74 -10.33 19.26
CA ASP A 36 15.46 -9.77 20.41
C ASP A 36 16.08 -8.42 20.07
N GLN A 37 16.74 -8.32 18.91
CA GLN A 37 17.30 -7.05 18.42
C GLN A 37 16.22 -5.99 18.20
N ILE A 38 15.06 -6.37 17.62
CA ILE A 38 13.93 -5.44 17.43
C ILE A 38 13.45 -4.93 18.79
N ALA A 39 13.21 -5.84 19.73
CA ALA A 39 12.71 -5.47 21.05
C ALA A 39 13.71 -4.59 21.79
N GLU A 40 15.00 -4.96 21.82
CA GLU A 40 16.07 -4.21 22.45
C GLU A 40 16.21 -2.82 21.84
N HIS A 41 16.22 -2.70 20.51
CA HIS A 41 16.33 -1.41 19.83
C HIS A 41 15.12 -0.50 20.09
N ALA A 42 13.93 -1.08 20.25
CA ALA A 42 12.73 -0.36 20.64
C ALA A 42 12.62 -0.10 22.16
N GLY A 43 13.60 -0.52 22.97
CA GLY A 43 13.59 -0.32 24.43
C GLY A 43 12.63 -1.25 25.20
N TYR A 44 12.29 -2.41 24.63
CA TYR A 44 11.35 -3.37 25.20
C TYR A 44 11.97 -4.77 25.36
N SER A 45 11.30 -5.63 26.12
CA SER A 45 11.70 -7.04 26.24
C SER A 45 11.14 -7.90 25.09
N ARG A 46 11.77 -9.04 24.80
CA ARG A 46 11.22 -10.08 23.91
C ARG A 46 9.80 -10.49 24.31
N ARG A 47 9.53 -10.58 25.63
CA ARG A 47 8.20 -10.89 26.15
C ARG A 47 7.19 -9.81 25.78
N THR A 48 7.57 -8.54 25.83
CA THR A 48 6.73 -7.44 25.38
C THR A 48 6.42 -7.59 23.90
N PHE A 49 7.41 -7.83 23.05
CA PHE A 49 7.17 -8.10 21.62
C PHE A 49 6.15 -9.21 21.40
N ALA A 50 6.34 -10.37 22.04
CA ALA A 50 5.45 -11.52 21.91
C ALA A 50 4.02 -11.27 22.41
N ASN A 51 3.80 -10.28 23.28
CA ASN A 51 2.45 -9.87 23.69
C ASN A 51 1.69 -9.07 22.61
N HIS A 52 2.42 -8.55 21.61
CA HIS A 52 1.88 -7.70 20.55
C HIS A 52 1.85 -8.39 19.18
N PHE A 53 2.85 -9.22 18.87
CA PHE A 53 3.01 -9.85 17.56
C PHE A 53 3.28 -11.34 17.69
N GLY A 54 2.67 -12.12 16.80
CA GLY A 54 2.93 -13.55 16.62
C GLY A 54 4.26 -13.85 15.94
N GLY A 55 4.91 -12.85 15.33
CA GLY A 55 6.24 -13.01 14.75
C GLY A 55 6.80 -11.76 14.07
N LYS A 56 8.05 -11.86 13.60
CA LYS A 56 8.77 -10.79 12.90
C LYS A 56 8.04 -10.30 11.64
N ALA A 57 7.54 -11.21 10.81
CA ALA A 57 6.79 -10.87 9.59
C ALA A 57 5.59 -9.96 9.90
N GLU A 58 4.83 -10.25 10.95
CA GLU A 58 3.68 -9.45 11.35
C GLU A 58 4.11 -8.02 11.74
N ALA A 59 5.14 -7.89 12.56
CA ALA A 59 5.67 -6.58 12.98
C ALA A 59 6.22 -5.76 11.80
N VAL A 60 6.93 -6.42 10.86
CA VAL A 60 7.48 -5.77 9.65
C VAL A 60 6.36 -5.25 8.76
N VAL A 61 5.33 -6.07 8.48
CA VAL A 61 4.18 -5.66 7.67
C VAL A 61 3.42 -4.53 8.34
N ASP A 62 3.17 -4.62 9.65
CA ASP A 62 2.46 -3.56 10.38
C ASP A 62 3.30 -2.27 10.44
N GLY A 63 4.63 -2.36 10.49
CA GLY A 63 5.54 -1.22 10.45
C GLY A 63 5.53 -0.52 9.09
N PHE A 64 5.53 -1.30 8.01
CA PHE A 64 5.34 -0.81 6.65
C PHE A 64 3.99 -0.10 6.49
N LEU A 65 2.89 -0.75 6.90
CA LEU A 65 1.54 -0.18 6.77
C LEU A 65 1.36 1.14 7.54
N GLN A 66 2.10 1.34 8.63
CA GLN A 66 2.10 2.60 9.39
C GLN A 66 2.70 3.78 8.61
N ARG A 67 3.55 3.55 7.61
CA ARG A 67 4.09 4.62 6.74
C ARG A 67 3.00 5.31 5.91
N PHE A 68 1.88 4.62 5.70
CA PHE A 68 0.72 5.09 4.94
C PHE A 68 -0.33 5.78 5.82
N GLY A 69 0.04 6.12 7.07
CA GLY A 69 -0.75 6.97 7.97
C GLY A 69 -1.95 6.31 8.65
N PRO A 70 -2.53 6.95 9.68
CA PRO A 70 -3.71 6.45 10.36
C PRO A 70 -4.92 6.56 9.41
N GLN A 71 -5.34 5.42 8.88
CA GLN A 71 -6.46 5.35 7.95
C GLN A 71 -7.83 5.52 8.60
N VAL A 72 -7.90 5.80 9.91
CA VAL A 72 -9.17 5.76 10.66
C VAL A 72 -10.07 6.91 10.22
N LEU A 73 -11.00 6.60 9.33
CA LEU A 73 -12.13 7.45 9.02
C LEU A 73 -13.12 7.35 10.18
N ASP A 74 -13.62 8.49 10.61
CA ASP A 74 -14.82 8.57 11.44
C ASP A 74 -15.97 9.16 10.63
N SER A 75 -17.18 9.18 11.20
CA SER A 75 -18.35 9.70 10.51
C SER A 75 -18.26 11.18 10.12
N ARG A 76 -17.32 11.95 10.72
CA ARG A 76 -17.12 13.38 10.46
C ARG A 76 -16.10 13.62 9.35
N THR A 77 -15.10 12.75 9.25
CA THR A 77 -13.97 12.82 8.32
C THR A 77 -14.16 11.95 7.08
N ALA A 78 -15.07 10.97 7.14
CA ALA A 78 -15.41 10.13 6.01
C ALA A 78 -15.93 10.97 4.83
N PRO A 79 -15.48 10.69 3.59
CA PRO A 79 -15.97 11.32 2.38
C PRO A 79 -17.50 11.31 2.31
N ARG A 80 -18.13 12.43 1.91
CA ARG A 80 -19.60 12.51 1.85
C ARG A 80 -20.12 12.07 0.49
N THR A 81 -19.34 12.30 -0.56
CA THR A 81 -19.62 11.89 -1.93
C THR A 81 -18.52 10.98 -2.48
N MET A 82 -18.77 10.33 -3.61
CA MET A 82 -17.73 9.59 -4.33
C MET A 82 -16.65 10.50 -4.91
N SER A 83 -17.00 11.74 -5.27
CA SER A 83 -16.01 12.73 -5.71
C SER A 83 -15.06 13.05 -4.56
N ASP A 84 -15.59 13.29 -3.35
CA ASP A 84 -14.77 13.55 -2.17
C ASP A 84 -13.82 12.38 -1.88
N LEU A 85 -14.27 11.14 -2.09
CA LEU A 85 -13.46 9.94 -1.88
C LEU A 85 -12.34 9.84 -2.94
N LEU A 86 -12.65 10.15 -4.19
CA LEU A 86 -11.68 10.22 -5.28
C LEU A 86 -10.63 11.29 -5.00
N ASP A 87 -11.05 12.51 -4.66
CA ASP A 87 -10.17 13.64 -4.39
C ASP A 87 -9.28 13.37 -3.17
N ALA A 88 -9.84 12.78 -2.11
CA ALA A 88 -9.07 12.37 -0.93
C ALA A 88 -8.06 11.26 -1.25
N SER A 89 -8.44 10.31 -2.10
CA SER A 89 -7.56 9.22 -2.51
C SER A 89 -6.45 9.73 -3.43
N GLU A 90 -6.75 10.65 -4.35
CA GLU A 90 -5.75 11.26 -5.23
C GLU A 90 -4.74 12.07 -4.42
N ALA A 91 -5.21 12.92 -3.51
CA ALA A 91 -4.32 13.70 -2.64
C ALA A 91 -3.43 12.78 -1.78
N PHE A 92 -3.99 11.68 -1.27
CA PHE A 92 -3.24 10.70 -0.51
C PHE A 92 -2.15 10.03 -1.36
N ILE A 93 -2.48 9.53 -2.55
CA ILE A 93 -1.49 8.89 -3.44
C ILE A 93 -0.46 9.91 -3.95
N ALA A 94 -0.84 11.14 -4.27
CA ALA A 94 0.10 12.19 -4.65
C ALA A 94 1.11 12.47 -3.52
N SER A 95 0.64 12.57 -2.28
CA SER A 95 1.53 12.74 -1.11
C SER A 95 2.49 11.56 -0.92
N LEU A 96 2.05 10.34 -1.23
CA LEU A 96 2.89 9.14 -1.19
C LEU A 96 3.99 9.20 -2.26
N LEU A 97 3.65 9.65 -3.47
CA LEU A 97 4.61 9.81 -4.57
C LEU A 97 5.61 10.94 -4.33
N GLU A 98 5.30 11.95 -3.52
CA GLU A 98 6.22 13.04 -3.17
C GLU A 98 7.12 12.70 -1.97
N GLY A 99 6.66 11.80 -1.10
CA GLY A 99 7.36 11.45 0.13
C GLY A 99 8.41 10.33 -0.01
N PRO A 100 9.13 10.03 1.09
CA PRO A 100 10.04 8.88 1.18
C PRO A 100 9.28 7.54 1.21
N ALA A 101 7.95 7.57 1.40
CA ALA A 101 7.16 6.36 1.51
C ALA A 101 7.10 5.55 0.20
N LEU A 102 7.40 6.15 -0.96
CA LEU A 102 7.58 5.39 -2.20
C LEU A 102 8.84 4.50 -2.15
N ASP A 103 9.91 4.98 -1.52
CA ASP A 103 11.12 4.18 -1.29
C ASP A 103 10.85 3.04 -0.28
N ASP A 104 9.98 3.29 0.71
CA ASP A 104 9.49 2.24 1.61
C ASP A 104 8.66 1.19 0.87
N VAL A 105 7.81 1.57 -0.10
CA VAL A 105 7.07 0.62 -0.97
C VAL A 105 8.05 -0.26 -1.73
N ARG A 106 9.08 0.33 -2.32
CA ARG A 106 10.12 -0.39 -3.05
C ARG A 106 10.85 -1.38 -2.14
N ALA A 107 11.35 -0.91 -1.00
CA ALA A 107 12.06 -1.75 -0.05
C ALA A 107 11.19 -2.92 0.45
N PHE A 108 9.93 -2.63 0.77
CA PHE A 108 8.98 -3.65 1.20
C PHE A 108 8.68 -4.68 0.10
N ALA A 109 8.52 -4.24 -1.15
CA ALA A 109 8.32 -5.14 -2.29
C ALA A 109 9.52 -6.09 -2.49
N ALA A 110 10.75 -5.59 -2.30
CA ALA A 110 11.95 -6.42 -2.33
C ALA A 110 11.96 -7.49 -1.22
N ILE A 111 11.66 -7.08 0.02
CA ILE A 111 11.55 -8.00 1.17
C ILE A 111 10.47 -9.06 0.94
N ALA A 112 9.28 -8.65 0.48
CA ALA A 112 8.17 -9.57 0.24
C ALA A 112 8.47 -10.59 -0.88
N ARG A 113 9.17 -10.15 -1.93
CA ARG A 113 9.62 -11.01 -3.04
C ARG A 113 10.60 -12.09 -2.57
N GLU A 114 11.51 -11.75 -1.66
CA GLU A 114 12.53 -12.67 -1.13
C GLU A 114 11.99 -13.59 -0.03
N HIS A 115 10.95 -13.16 0.69
CA HIS A 115 10.42 -13.87 1.85
C HIS A 115 8.90 -14.12 1.73
N PRO A 116 8.46 -15.31 1.26
CA PRO A 116 7.04 -15.64 1.07
C PRO A 116 6.16 -15.49 2.32
N VAL A 117 6.75 -15.59 3.51
CA VAL A 117 6.06 -15.36 4.78
C VAL A 117 5.63 -13.90 4.94
N VAL A 118 6.44 -12.95 4.46
CA VAL A 118 6.14 -11.52 4.49
C VAL A 118 5.06 -11.20 3.47
N GLU A 119 5.18 -11.73 2.24
CA GLU A 119 4.15 -11.61 1.20
C GLU A 119 2.79 -12.13 1.69
N SER A 120 2.75 -13.34 2.26
CA SER A 120 1.53 -13.96 2.78
C SER A 120 0.92 -13.14 3.91
N MET A 121 1.75 -12.58 4.80
CA MET A 121 1.30 -11.71 5.88
C MET A 121 0.75 -10.37 5.34
N ALA A 122 1.41 -9.78 4.33
CA ALA A 122 0.95 -8.57 3.66
C ALA A 122 -0.43 -8.76 3.02
N HIS A 123 -0.61 -9.86 2.28
CA HIS A 123 -1.91 -10.24 1.72
C HIS A 123 -2.97 -10.43 2.82
N SER A 124 -2.62 -11.11 3.91
CA SER A 124 -3.53 -11.32 5.04
C SER A 124 -3.97 -9.99 5.66
N ARG A 125 -3.04 -9.04 5.83
CA ARG A 125 -3.34 -7.70 6.37
C ARG A 125 -4.19 -6.88 5.41
N LEU A 126 -3.91 -6.92 4.11
CA LEU A 126 -4.73 -6.25 3.09
C LEU A 126 -6.14 -6.84 3.01
N GLN A 127 -6.28 -8.15 3.19
CA GLN A 127 -7.58 -8.81 3.27
C GLN A 127 -8.34 -8.39 4.53
N ALA A 128 -7.67 -8.34 5.69
CA ALA A 128 -8.26 -7.86 6.93
C ALA A 128 -8.70 -6.39 6.83
N PHE A 129 -7.98 -5.57 6.06
CA PHE A 129 -8.33 -4.17 5.82
C PHE A 129 -9.73 -4.02 5.17
N ARG A 130 -10.15 -4.96 4.32
CA ARG A 130 -11.51 -4.95 3.73
C ARG A 130 -12.62 -5.08 4.78
N GLY A 131 -12.34 -5.70 5.93
CA GLY A 131 -13.27 -5.81 7.06
C GLY A 131 -13.12 -4.69 8.11
N SER A 132 -12.32 -3.65 7.83
CA SER A 132 -12.06 -2.58 8.78
C SER A 132 -13.27 -1.63 8.94
N ALA A 133 -13.30 -0.91 10.06
CA ALA A 133 -14.34 0.09 10.32
C ALA A 133 -14.40 1.19 9.24
N ASN A 134 -13.27 1.51 8.61
CA ASN A 134 -13.22 2.48 7.51
C ASN A 134 -14.01 1.99 6.31
N ILE A 135 -13.76 0.74 5.90
CA ILE A 135 -14.47 0.14 4.78
C ILE A 135 -15.94 -0.05 5.14
N ALA A 136 -16.25 -0.44 6.38
CA ALA A 136 -17.64 -0.53 6.84
C ALA A 136 -18.38 0.82 6.73
N LEU A 137 -17.73 1.94 7.08
CA LEU A 137 -18.31 3.28 6.93
C LEU A 137 -18.54 3.66 5.45
N LEU A 138 -17.60 3.32 4.57
CA LEU A 138 -17.76 3.54 3.12
C LEU A 138 -18.89 2.67 2.54
N VAL A 139 -18.98 1.41 2.97
CA VAL A 139 -20.04 0.47 2.59
C VAL A 139 -21.41 0.96 3.07
N GLU A 140 -21.52 1.41 4.32
CA GLU A 140 -22.75 2.00 4.86
C GLU A 140 -23.20 3.22 4.04
N ARG A 141 -22.25 4.05 3.61
CA ARG A 141 -22.54 5.30 2.91
C ARG A 141 -22.82 5.14 1.41
N PHE A 142 -22.03 4.31 0.72
CA PHE A 142 -22.01 4.23 -0.73
C PHE A 142 -22.54 2.90 -1.27
N GLY A 143 -22.80 1.93 -0.40
CA GLY A 143 -23.18 0.57 -0.75
C GLY A 143 -21.97 -0.34 -0.97
N GLU A 144 -22.15 -1.64 -0.69
CA GLU A 144 -21.10 -2.65 -0.75
C GLU A 144 -20.50 -2.78 -2.14
N THR A 145 -21.33 -3.03 -3.15
CA THR A 145 -20.86 -3.25 -4.53
C THR A 145 -20.05 -2.07 -5.05
N ARG A 146 -20.54 -0.84 -4.85
CA ARG A 146 -19.86 0.37 -5.33
C ARG A 146 -18.53 0.58 -4.63
N THR A 147 -18.47 0.39 -3.31
CA THR A 147 -17.24 0.52 -2.52
C THR A 147 -16.21 -0.50 -2.97
N MET A 148 -16.61 -1.76 -3.15
CA MET A 148 -15.70 -2.83 -3.56
C MET A 148 -15.19 -2.66 -4.99
N LEU A 149 -16.04 -2.21 -5.91
CA LEU A 149 -15.63 -1.86 -7.28
C LEU A 149 -14.65 -0.70 -7.28
N TYR A 150 -14.92 0.36 -6.51
CA TYR A 150 -14.03 1.51 -6.38
C TYR A 150 -12.64 1.09 -5.88
N LEU A 151 -12.57 0.36 -4.76
CA LEU A 151 -11.29 -0.09 -4.20
C LEU A 151 -10.53 -0.98 -5.17
N SER A 152 -11.23 -1.87 -5.87
CA SER A 152 -10.59 -2.78 -6.83
C SER A 152 -10.08 -2.03 -8.06
N ALA A 153 -10.84 -1.05 -8.57
CA ALA A 153 -10.45 -0.21 -9.69
C ALA A 153 -9.26 0.69 -9.32
N LEU A 154 -9.29 1.32 -8.13
CA LEU A 154 -8.18 2.14 -7.63
C LEU A 154 -6.89 1.31 -7.54
N VAL A 155 -6.92 0.16 -6.86
CA VAL A 155 -5.75 -0.71 -6.74
C VAL A 155 -5.27 -1.19 -8.12
N GLY A 156 -6.19 -1.60 -8.99
CA GLY A 156 -5.87 -2.06 -10.34
C GLY A 156 -5.20 -0.99 -11.20
N LEU A 157 -5.72 0.24 -11.18
CA LEU A 157 -5.14 1.35 -11.95
C LEU A 157 -3.78 1.81 -11.41
N LEU A 158 -3.60 1.83 -10.09
CA LEU A 158 -2.30 2.15 -9.48
C LEU A 158 -1.26 1.07 -9.81
N ALA A 159 -1.64 -0.21 -9.73
CA ALA A 159 -0.78 -1.32 -10.13
C ALA A 159 -0.45 -1.28 -11.63
N GLY A 160 -1.44 -0.97 -12.47
CA GLY A 160 -1.25 -0.80 -13.91
C GLY A 160 -0.32 0.37 -14.26
N SER A 161 -0.45 1.50 -13.54
CA SER A 161 0.43 2.66 -13.69
C SER A 161 1.89 2.30 -13.39
N LEU A 162 2.12 1.56 -12.30
CA LEU A 162 3.44 1.05 -11.98
C LEU A 162 3.95 0.09 -13.07
N HIS A 163 3.09 -0.78 -13.59
CA HIS A 163 3.47 -1.74 -14.63
C HIS A 163 3.89 -1.07 -15.94
N VAL A 164 3.15 -0.06 -16.40
CA VAL A 164 3.49 0.74 -17.60
C VAL A 164 4.89 1.35 -17.44
N VAL A 165 5.19 1.88 -16.26
CA VAL A 165 6.49 2.49 -15.96
C VAL A 165 7.62 1.46 -15.96
N LEU A 166 7.40 0.28 -15.36
CA LEU A 166 8.39 -0.80 -15.37
C LEU A 166 8.65 -1.35 -16.78
N ASP A 167 7.60 -1.44 -17.59
CA ASP A 167 7.69 -1.86 -19.00
C ASP A 167 8.49 -0.84 -19.84
N GLU A 168 8.21 0.46 -19.68
CA GLU A 168 8.95 1.57 -20.33
C GLU A 168 10.45 1.55 -20.00
N LEU A 169 10.84 1.10 -18.80
CA LEU A 169 12.23 0.96 -18.38
C LEU A 169 12.93 -0.31 -18.88
N GLY A 170 12.24 -1.16 -19.64
CA GLY A 170 12.77 -2.45 -20.07
C GLY A 170 12.87 -3.49 -18.94
N ALA A 171 12.31 -3.21 -17.75
CA ALA A 171 12.20 -4.15 -16.64
C ALA A 171 11.00 -5.10 -16.86
N THR A 172 10.94 -5.69 -18.04
CA THR A 172 9.81 -6.52 -18.47
C THR A 172 9.88 -7.92 -17.85
N CYS A 173 8.71 -8.54 -17.67
CA CYS A 173 8.59 -9.99 -17.49
C CYS A 173 9.10 -10.80 -18.71
N ALA A 174 9.60 -10.17 -19.79
CA ALA A 174 10.05 -10.87 -20.99
C ALA A 174 11.43 -11.52 -20.86
N ASP A 175 12.25 -11.08 -19.90
CA ASP A 175 13.52 -11.74 -19.54
C ASP A 175 13.34 -12.84 -18.45
N ALA A 176 12.13 -13.00 -17.92
CA ALA A 176 11.80 -14.17 -17.11
C ALA A 176 11.68 -15.39 -18.03
N ALA A 177 12.81 -16.07 -18.26
CA ALA A 177 12.81 -17.43 -18.78
C ALA A 177 11.71 -18.23 -18.05
N PRO A 178 10.88 -19.04 -18.75
CA PRO A 178 9.77 -19.73 -18.13
C PRO A 178 10.31 -20.58 -16.97
N ALA A 179 10.02 -20.15 -15.74
CA ALA A 179 10.45 -20.85 -14.55
C ALA A 179 9.82 -22.24 -14.61
N ALA A 180 10.66 -23.26 -14.79
CA ALA A 180 10.21 -24.63 -15.01
C ALA A 180 9.25 -25.11 -13.90
N HIS A 181 9.36 -24.55 -12.69
CA HIS A 181 8.39 -24.65 -11.61
C HIS A 181 8.50 -23.40 -10.70
N GLY A 182 7.62 -22.41 -10.84
CA GLY A 182 7.63 -21.25 -9.91
C GLY A 182 6.76 -20.09 -10.37
N ARG A 183 6.19 -19.34 -9.40
CA ARG A 183 5.47 -18.08 -9.65
C ARG A 183 6.30 -17.15 -10.56
N PRO A 184 5.67 -16.38 -11.46
CA PRO A 184 6.38 -15.36 -12.22
C PRO A 184 7.17 -14.45 -11.27
N GLN A 185 8.48 -14.35 -11.49
CA GLN A 185 9.33 -13.44 -10.73
C GLN A 185 8.92 -12.02 -11.12
N MET A 186 8.40 -11.27 -10.15
CA MET A 186 8.10 -9.86 -10.35
C MET A 186 9.43 -9.11 -10.56
N PRO A 187 9.56 -8.30 -11.62
CA PRO A 187 10.79 -7.56 -11.89
C PRO A 187 11.18 -6.70 -10.69
N GLU A 188 12.49 -6.59 -10.44
CA GLU A 188 13.01 -5.73 -9.40
C GLU A 188 12.61 -4.29 -9.68
N ILE A 189 12.01 -3.60 -8.69
CA ILE A 189 11.64 -2.20 -8.85
C ILE A 189 12.95 -1.40 -8.91
N PRO A 190 13.23 -0.68 -10.02
CA PRO A 190 14.45 0.10 -10.16
C PRO A 190 14.45 1.29 -9.20
N ASP A 191 15.61 1.93 -9.02
CA ASP A 191 15.70 3.16 -8.24
C ASP A 191 14.77 4.24 -8.84
N LEU A 192 14.02 4.90 -7.97
CA LEU A 192 13.01 5.89 -8.35
C LEU A 192 13.69 7.23 -8.65
N THR A 193 14.25 7.35 -9.86
CA THR A 193 14.82 8.63 -10.31
C THR A 193 13.75 9.73 -10.28
N PRO A 194 14.13 11.02 -10.18
CA PRO A 194 13.17 12.13 -10.25
C PRO A 194 12.25 12.04 -11.47
N GLU A 195 12.79 11.65 -12.63
CA GLU A 195 12.04 11.49 -13.88
C GLU A 195 11.00 10.37 -13.76
N LEU A 196 11.35 9.25 -13.12
CA LEU A 196 10.44 8.14 -12.90
C LEU A 196 9.28 8.50 -11.97
N ARG A 197 9.60 9.26 -10.92
CA ARG A 197 8.62 9.79 -9.97
C ARG A 197 7.66 10.76 -10.65
N ASP A 198 8.17 11.62 -11.52
CA ASP A 198 7.35 12.55 -12.31
C ASP A 198 6.45 11.79 -13.30
N ARG A 199 6.96 10.73 -13.94
CA ARG A 199 6.18 9.87 -14.82
C ARG A 199 5.07 9.13 -14.08
N LEU A 200 5.36 8.53 -12.93
CA LEU A 200 4.37 7.89 -12.07
C LEU A 200 3.28 8.88 -11.63
N ARG A 201 3.66 10.13 -11.31
CA ARG A 201 2.69 11.17 -10.95
C ARG A 201 1.73 11.46 -12.10
N ALA A 202 2.24 11.63 -13.31
CA ALA A 202 1.40 11.86 -14.48
C ALA A 202 0.41 10.71 -14.72
N LEU A 203 0.86 9.45 -14.60
CA LEU A 203 0.01 8.28 -14.76
C LEU A 203 -1.02 8.13 -13.64
N VAL A 204 -0.67 8.48 -12.39
CA VAL A 204 -1.65 8.51 -11.30
C VAL A 204 -2.72 9.56 -11.56
N THR A 205 -2.37 10.75 -12.02
CA THR A 205 -3.37 11.78 -12.40
C THR A 205 -4.29 11.27 -13.51
N GLU A 206 -3.74 10.62 -14.54
CA GLU A 206 -4.53 10.01 -15.62
C GLU A 206 -5.43 8.88 -15.11
N ALA A 207 -4.95 8.03 -14.21
CA ALA A 207 -5.74 6.97 -13.57
C ALA A 207 -6.94 7.56 -12.79
N PHE A 208 -6.74 8.65 -12.04
CA PHE A 208 -7.83 9.30 -11.34
C PHE A 208 -8.83 9.99 -12.28
N ASP A 209 -8.36 10.53 -13.41
CA ASP A 209 -9.24 11.05 -14.47
C ASP A 209 -10.13 9.93 -15.05
N ILE A 210 -9.54 8.77 -15.34
CA ILE A 210 -10.27 7.56 -15.78
C ILE A 210 -11.28 7.12 -14.72
N LEU A 211 -10.95 7.18 -13.43
CA LEU A 211 -11.91 6.84 -12.37
C LEU A 211 -13.09 7.82 -12.31
N ARG A 212 -12.87 9.10 -12.61
CA ARG A 212 -13.91 10.13 -12.59
C ARG A 212 -14.82 10.05 -13.81
N HIS A 213 -14.25 9.86 -14.99
CA HIS A 213 -14.94 10.10 -16.25
C HIS A 213 -15.05 8.86 -17.14
N GLY A 214 -14.36 7.77 -16.78
CA GLY A 214 -14.25 6.56 -17.57
C GLY A 214 -13.34 6.75 -18.79
N PHE A 215 -13.05 5.65 -19.48
CA PHE A 215 -12.14 5.63 -20.65
C PHE A 215 -12.64 6.36 -21.90
N LEU A 216 -13.89 6.84 -21.91
CA LEU A 216 -14.51 7.48 -23.08
C LEU A 216 -14.48 9.02 -23.01
N ALA A 217 -14.00 9.60 -21.91
CA ALA A 217 -13.83 11.03 -21.79
C ALA A 217 -12.71 11.50 -22.73
N GLY A 218 -13.09 12.04 -23.89
CA GLY A 218 -12.18 12.44 -24.98
C GLY A 218 -12.51 11.82 -26.34
N ALA A 219 -13.25 10.70 -26.39
CA ALA A 219 -13.55 9.99 -27.65
C ALA A 219 -14.73 10.57 -28.48
N ARG A 220 -15.33 11.69 -28.05
CA ARG A 220 -16.57 12.23 -28.64
C ARG A 220 -16.39 13.41 -29.61
N GLU A 221 -15.18 13.88 -29.88
CA GLU A 221 -14.98 15.03 -30.79
C GLU A 221 -14.73 14.67 -32.27
N ASP A 222 -14.44 13.41 -32.62
CA ASP A 222 -14.13 13.04 -34.02
C ASP A 222 -15.30 12.47 -34.84
N ALA A 223 -16.50 12.35 -34.26
CA ALA A 223 -17.69 11.94 -35.01
C ALA A 223 -18.47 13.15 -35.54
N SER A 224 -17.84 13.94 -36.41
CA SER A 224 -18.58 14.84 -37.31
C SER A 224 -19.38 13.99 -38.30
N PRO A 225 -20.71 14.16 -38.42
CA PRO A 225 -21.46 13.48 -39.47
C PRO A 225 -21.14 14.17 -40.80
N ALA A 226 -20.39 13.48 -41.65
CA ALA A 226 -20.26 13.89 -43.04
C ALA A 226 -21.65 13.91 -43.71
N PRO A 227 -21.92 14.92 -44.57
CA PRO A 227 -23.25 15.27 -45.06
C PRO A 227 -23.88 14.23 -46.01
#